data_AF-B4N615-F1
#
_entry.id   AF-B4N615-F1
#
_cell.length_a   1.000
_cell.length_b   1.000
_cell.length_c   1.000
_cell.angle_alpha   90.00
_cell.angle_beta   90.00
_cell.angle_gamma   90.00
#
_symmetry.space_group_name_H-M   'P 1'
#
loop_
_entity.id
_entity.type
_entity.pdbx_description
1 polymer ?
#
loop_
_entity_poly.entity_id
_entity_poly.type
_entity_poly.pdbx_seq_one_letter_code
_entity_poly.pdbx_strand_id
1 'polypeptide(L)'
;MNGYIASVLLVLLGLGVGSLQAASVAKPVCGGTTSYKNINLVVPSSPPRECEYHIGAYSKYVCQLRIDFAMTLAQPTLEKDETTGLSYAECTSDYFEVNGLRLCGVETWQHIYVPFNATDGVSTVDLLLVLANRAGATGLPTPSWDMTVTQLECPAGASVRSLDMEDQAEITIESRASTIKDGFFVAPPGCLQYFPQAKGVVKSFNYNDGAGIYPSRMNYAICFRRVETTSLLTIRSYFFNVGAETSASNFLTDESCYRSGSSNDLDADFLMVPQATLVDSNTHATYFCGATDKDVVIKSNNPGPLLVLFNSDDIYKESEAGFAFTYTVA
;
A
#
# COMPACT_ATOMS: atom_id res chain seq x y z
N MET A 1 1.36 40.65 72.74
CA MET A 1 1.30 40.46 71.27
C MET A 1 2.63 39.90 70.83
N ASN A 2 2.71 38.60 70.53
CA ASN A 2 3.82 37.97 69.80
C ASN A 2 3.26 36.66 69.24
N GLY A 3 2.95 36.66 67.93
CA GLY A 3 2.38 35.51 67.22
C GLY A 3 3.50 34.58 66.75
N TYR A 4 3.35 33.29 67.04
CA TYR A 4 4.19 32.24 66.48
C TYR A 4 3.58 31.77 65.15
N ILE A 5 4.32 31.95 64.06
CA ILE A 5 3.99 31.41 62.74
C ILE A 5 4.57 29.99 62.68
N ALA A 6 3.71 28.99 62.53
CA ALA A 6 4.11 27.62 62.27
C ALA A 6 4.43 27.45 60.76
N SER A 7 5.69 27.19 60.44
CA SER A 7 6.12 26.83 59.08
C SER A 7 5.85 25.36 58.83
N VAL A 8 4.85 25.06 57.98
CA VAL A 8 4.60 23.72 57.45
C VAL A 8 5.50 23.53 56.22
N LEU A 9 6.48 22.63 56.33
CA LEU A 9 7.36 22.24 55.23
C LEU A 9 6.63 21.17 54.39
N LEU A 10 6.13 21.55 53.22
CA LEU A 10 5.51 20.62 52.28
C LEU A 10 6.62 19.94 51.46
N VAL A 11 6.90 18.66 51.74
CA VAL A 11 7.79 17.82 50.93
C VAL A 11 7.00 17.33 49.72
N LEU A 12 7.19 17.99 48.57
CA LEU A 12 6.72 17.52 47.28
C LEU A 12 7.60 16.36 46.83
N LEU A 13 7.13 15.13 47.09
CA LEU A 13 7.63 13.92 46.44
C LEU A 13 7.40 14.06 44.93
N GLY A 14 8.47 14.33 44.20
CA GLY A 14 8.47 14.35 42.74
C GLY A 14 8.12 12.96 42.22
N LEU A 15 6.87 12.78 41.80
CA LEU A 15 6.49 11.68 40.92
C LEU A 15 7.25 11.90 39.60
N GLY A 16 8.23 11.03 39.34
CA GLY A 16 8.95 10.98 38.08
C GLY A 16 7.95 10.78 36.95
N VAL A 17 7.63 11.87 36.25
CA VAL A 17 6.91 11.80 35.00
C VAL A 17 7.89 11.19 34.01
N GLY A 18 7.75 9.89 33.75
CA GLY A 18 8.42 9.26 32.62
C GLY A 18 8.01 10.04 31.38
N SER A 19 8.93 10.81 30.82
CA SER A 19 8.70 11.51 29.55
C SER A 19 8.42 10.44 28.51
N LEU A 20 7.16 10.35 28.06
CA LEU A 20 6.83 9.70 26.80
C LEU A 20 7.61 10.46 25.72
N GLN A 21 8.78 9.96 25.38
CA GLN A 21 9.61 10.52 24.33
C GLN A 21 8.83 10.32 23.03
N ALA A 22 8.25 11.39 22.51
CA ALA A 22 7.59 11.35 21.21
C ALA A 22 8.58 10.73 20.22
N ALA A 23 8.15 9.70 19.50
CA ALA A 23 9.00 9.06 18.50
C ALA A 23 9.49 10.15 17.54
N SER A 24 10.80 10.31 17.43
CA SER A 24 11.40 11.28 16.50
C SER A 24 11.02 10.87 15.07
N VAL A 25 10.41 11.80 14.33
CA VAL A 25 10.10 11.65 12.90
C VAL A 25 11.13 12.47 12.14
N ALA A 26 11.94 11.81 11.32
CA ALA A 26 12.90 12.50 10.47
C ALA A 26 12.20 13.16 9.27
N LYS A 27 12.71 14.31 8.84
CA LYS A 27 12.24 15.04 7.67
C LYS A 27 13.43 15.35 6.76
N PRO A 28 13.97 14.36 6.04
CA PRO A 28 15.10 14.59 5.15
C PRO A 28 14.69 15.59 4.06
N VAL A 29 15.63 16.44 3.65
CA VAL A 29 15.46 17.26 2.46
C VAL A 29 15.60 16.39 1.21
N CYS A 30 15.07 16.87 0.09
CA CYS A 30 15.28 16.26 -1.22
C CYS A 30 16.78 16.05 -1.52
N GLY A 31 17.18 14.83 -1.95
CA GLY A 31 18.59 14.43 -2.11
C GLY A 31 19.25 13.95 -0.80
N GLY A 32 18.52 13.93 0.31
CA GLY A 32 19.04 13.60 1.63
C GLY A 32 19.05 12.11 1.94
N THR A 33 19.96 11.72 2.85
CA THR A 33 20.01 10.38 3.44
C THR A 33 19.45 10.40 4.85
N THR A 34 18.68 9.38 5.21
CA THR A 34 18.17 9.19 6.58
C THR A 34 18.14 7.72 6.95
N SER A 35 18.30 7.41 8.24
CA SER A 35 18.17 6.05 8.78
C SER A 35 17.31 6.04 10.04
N TYR A 36 16.26 6.86 10.07
CA TYR A 36 15.29 6.87 11.16
C TYR A 36 14.18 5.86 10.90
N LYS A 37 13.60 5.31 11.99
CA LYS A 37 12.46 4.40 11.90
C LYS A 37 11.25 5.03 11.22
N ASN A 38 10.89 6.25 11.63
CA ASN A 38 9.77 7.01 11.08
C ASN A 38 10.31 8.22 10.33
N ILE A 39 9.89 8.38 9.08
CA ILE A 39 10.38 9.41 8.16
C ILE A 39 9.16 10.04 7.50
N ASN A 40 9.20 11.36 7.30
CA ASN A 40 8.19 12.08 6.55
C ASN A 40 8.85 12.82 5.39
N LEU A 41 8.45 12.47 4.17
CA LEU A 41 8.95 13.04 2.93
C LEU A 41 7.97 14.11 2.47
N VAL A 42 8.43 15.36 2.45
CA VAL A 42 7.59 16.52 2.12
C VAL A 42 8.17 17.22 0.91
N VAL A 43 7.28 17.63 0.00
CA VAL A 43 7.67 18.46 -1.15
C VAL A 43 8.41 19.73 -0.67
N PRO A 44 9.62 20.02 -1.17
CA PRO A 44 10.31 21.27 -0.83
C PRO A 44 9.62 22.47 -1.52
N SER A 45 9.85 23.68 -1.00
CA SER A 45 9.26 24.91 -1.56
C SER A 45 9.66 25.20 -3.01
N SER A 46 10.84 24.71 -3.43
CA SER A 46 11.31 24.72 -4.81
C SER A 46 11.76 23.32 -5.19
N PRO A 47 10.85 22.46 -5.69
CA PRO A 47 11.17 21.09 -6.02
C PRO A 47 12.08 21.02 -7.25
N PRO A 48 13.21 20.29 -7.19
CA PRO A 48 14.00 20.00 -8.37
C PRO A 48 13.22 19.07 -9.31
N ARG A 49 13.73 18.90 -10.54
CA ARG A 49 13.14 17.95 -11.52
C ARG A 49 13.23 16.50 -11.07
N GLU A 50 14.30 16.16 -10.36
CA GLU A 50 14.53 14.82 -9.81
C GLU A 50 14.86 14.98 -8.34
N CYS A 51 14.21 14.18 -7.52
CA CYS A 51 14.30 14.23 -6.08
C CYS A 51 14.41 12.83 -5.51
N GLU A 52 15.63 12.44 -5.15
CA GLU A 52 15.93 11.11 -4.64
C GLU A 52 16.15 11.15 -3.12
N TYR A 53 15.49 10.27 -2.39
CA TYR A 53 15.69 10.09 -0.94
C TYR A 53 16.36 8.74 -0.69
N HIS A 54 17.46 8.77 0.06
CA HIS A 54 18.22 7.55 0.38
C HIS A 54 17.84 7.06 1.78
N ILE A 55 17.10 5.96 1.87
CA ILE A 55 16.62 5.41 3.13
C ILE A 55 17.57 4.30 3.59
N GLY A 56 18.48 4.64 4.50
CA GLY A 56 19.37 3.67 5.14
C GLY A 56 18.68 2.90 6.27
N ALA A 57 19.09 1.65 6.49
CA ALA A 57 18.48 0.81 7.52
C ALA A 57 18.78 1.36 8.93
N TYR A 58 17.75 1.61 9.74
CA TYR A 58 17.96 2.06 11.13
C TYR A 58 18.47 0.94 12.05
N SER A 59 18.33 -0.31 11.62
CA SER A 59 18.65 -1.53 12.34
C SER A 59 18.90 -2.65 11.34
N LYS A 60 19.73 -3.64 11.72
CA LYS A 60 19.98 -4.84 10.91
C LYS A 60 18.76 -5.76 10.75
N TYR A 61 17.71 -5.53 11.55
CA TYR A 61 16.48 -6.33 11.56
C TYR A 61 15.39 -5.75 10.67
N VAL A 62 15.63 -4.59 10.03
CA VAL A 62 14.72 -4.04 9.03
C VAL A 62 14.61 -5.04 7.88
N CYS A 63 13.37 -5.29 7.47
CA CYS A 63 13.05 -6.23 6.39
C CYS A 63 12.17 -5.59 5.31
N GLN A 64 11.48 -4.50 5.63
CA GLN A 64 10.59 -3.82 4.69
C GLN A 64 10.36 -2.36 5.12
N LEU A 65 10.02 -1.53 4.14
CA LEU A 65 9.43 -0.22 4.33
C LEU A 65 7.92 -0.33 4.14
N ARG A 66 7.16 0.36 4.97
CA ARG A 66 5.78 0.74 4.67
C ARG A 66 5.79 2.20 4.26
N ILE A 67 5.21 2.51 3.11
CA ILE A 67 5.09 3.87 2.58
C ILE A 67 3.60 4.21 2.51
N ASP A 68 3.16 5.16 3.33
CA ASP A 68 1.80 5.70 3.32
C ASP A 68 1.78 7.00 2.50
N PHE A 69 0.90 7.06 1.50
CA PHE A 69 0.85 8.14 0.52
C PHE A 69 -0.14 9.24 0.91
N ALA A 70 0.33 10.48 0.75
CA ALA A 70 -0.50 11.65 0.48
C ALA A 70 0.22 12.44 -0.61
N MET A 71 -0.12 12.15 -1.86
CA MET A 71 0.60 12.63 -3.04
C MET A 71 -0.38 13.04 -4.14
N THR A 72 -0.03 14.10 -4.86
CA THR A 72 -0.68 14.55 -6.09
C THR A 72 0.40 14.88 -7.11
N LEU A 73 0.49 14.06 -8.15
CA LEU A 73 1.33 14.23 -9.32
C LEU A 73 0.46 14.36 -10.58
N ALA A 74 1.07 14.65 -11.73
CA ALA A 74 0.40 14.52 -13.02
C ALA A 74 -0.23 13.13 -13.18
N GLN A 75 -1.39 13.08 -13.83
CA GLN A 75 -2.06 11.82 -14.20
C GLN A 75 -1.17 10.98 -15.12
N PRO A 76 -1.39 9.66 -15.23
CA PRO A 76 -0.76 8.85 -16.25
C PRO A 76 -0.91 9.48 -17.63
N THR A 77 0.17 9.46 -18.40
CA THR A 77 0.18 9.92 -19.79
C THR A 77 -0.36 8.79 -20.65
N LEU A 78 -1.32 9.13 -21.51
CA LEU A 78 -1.86 8.20 -22.51
C LEU A 78 -0.94 8.19 -23.71
N GLU A 79 -0.04 7.22 -23.76
CA GLU A 79 0.84 6.98 -24.90
C GLU A 79 0.07 6.20 -25.97
N LYS A 80 0.33 6.47 -27.24
CA LYS A 80 -0.26 5.71 -28.36
C LYS A 80 0.82 4.99 -29.12
N ASP A 81 0.62 3.68 -29.32
CA ASP A 81 1.45 2.92 -30.25
C ASP A 81 0.98 3.23 -31.67
N GLU A 82 1.83 3.88 -32.46
CA GLU A 82 1.52 4.28 -33.83
C GLU A 82 1.33 3.08 -34.78
N THR A 83 1.87 1.91 -34.44
CA THR A 83 1.80 0.69 -35.25
C THR A 83 0.51 -0.08 -35.00
N THR A 84 0.10 -0.22 -33.74
CA THR A 84 -1.10 -0.98 -33.34
C THR A 84 -2.33 -0.10 -33.17
N GLY A 85 -2.15 1.21 -32.95
CA GLY A 85 -3.21 2.15 -32.60
C GLY A 85 -3.69 2.04 -31.16
N LEU A 86 -3.09 1.16 -30.35
CA LEU A 86 -3.44 0.94 -28.95
C LEU A 86 -2.94 2.10 -28.08
N SER A 87 -3.65 2.35 -26.98
CA SER A 87 -3.28 3.38 -26.00
C SER A 87 -2.85 2.72 -24.68
N TYR A 88 -1.88 3.30 -23.98
CA TYR A 88 -1.27 2.77 -22.76
C TYR A 88 -1.21 3.89 -21.72
N ALA A 89 -1.54 3.61 -20.46
CA ALA A 89 -1.53 4.60 -19.40
C ALA A 89 -0.25 4.46 -18.55
N GLU A 90 0.74 5.31 -18.80
CA GLU A 90 2.05 5.23 -18.13
C GLU A 90 2.40 6.50 -17.37
N CYS A 91 3.06 6.33 -16.22
CA CYS A 91 3.54 7.43 -15.41
C CYS A 91 4.87 7.98 -15.96
N THR A 92 4.82 8.76 -17.05
CA THR A 92 6.01 9.30 -17.74
C THR A 92 6.28 10.78 -17.43
N SER A 93 5.22 11.57 -17.18
CA SER A 93 5.33 13.01 -16.93
C SER A 93 5.85 13.32 -15.52
N ASP A 94 5.08 12.96 -14.50
CA ASP A 94 5.53 12.96 -13.11
C ASP A 94 5.39 11.55 -12.57
N TYR A 95 6.30 11.11 -11.71
CA TYR A 95 6.17 9.82 -11.06
C TYR A 95 6.97 9.72 -9.77
N PHE A 96 6.44 8.92 -8.85
CA PHE A 96 7.19 8.27 -7.78
C PHE A 96 7.69 6.92 -8.31
N GLU A 97 8.95 6.59 -8.04
CA GLU A 97 9.55 5.30 -8.40
C GLU A 97 10.25 4.66 -7.19
N VAL A 98 10.01 3.35 -7.02
CA VAL A 98 10.76 2.49 -6.09
C VAL A 98 10.79 1.06 -6.63
N ASN A 99 11.97 0.44 -6.69
CA ASN A 99 12.16 -0.93 -7.18
C ASN A 99 11.48 -1.21 -8.54
N GLY A 100 11.47 -0.23 -9.45
CA GLY A 100 10.85 -0.33 -10.77
C GLY A 100 9.33 -0.13 -10.80
N LEU A 101 8.65 -0.02 -9.65
CA LEU A 101 7.24 0.38 -9.58
C LEU A 101 7.15 1.90 -9.76
N ARG A 102 6.37 2.35 -10.75
CA ARG A 102 6.05 3.77 -10.95
C ARG A 102 4.61 4.08 -10.61
N LEU A 103 4.39 5.13 -9.81
CA LEU A 103 3.08 5.64 -9.43
C LEU A 103 2.97 7.12 -9.72
N CYS A 104 1.79 7.57 -10.14
CA CYS A 104 1.49 8.96 -10.45
C CYS A 104 -0.01 9.25 -10.27
N GLY A 105 -0.44 10.48 -10.52
CA GLY A 105 -1.79 10.93 -10.24
C GLY A 105 -2.04 11.23 -8.75
N VAL A 106 -3.24 10.93 -8.26
CA VAL A 106 -3.67 11.28 -6.88
C VAL A 106 -3.68 10.02 -6.01
N GLU A 107 -2.74 9.97 -5.06
CA GLU A 107 -2.57 8.86 -4.13
C GLU A 107 -2.72 9.35 -2.69
N THR A 108 -3.89 9.13 -2.10
CA THR A 108 -4.16 9.53 -0.71
C THR A 108 -4.77 8.37 0.06
N TRP A 109 -4.32 8.20 1.32
CA TRP A 109 -4.82 7.15 2.23
C TRP A 109 -4.61 5.73 1.70
N GLN A 110 -3.60 5.55 0.86
CA GLN A 110 -3.12 4.26 0.35
C GLN A 110 -1.69 4.03 0.83
N HIS A 111 -1.24 2.79 0.76
CA HIS A 111 0.13 2.44 1.13
C HIS A 111 0.68 1.31 0.28
N ILE A 112 2.00 1.18 0.26
CA ILE A 112 2.73 0.03 -0.28
C ILE A 112 3.76 -0.49 0.72
N TYR A 113 4.17 -1.73 0.52
CA TYR A 113 5.30 -2.37 1.18
C TYR A 113 6.43 -2.59 0.20
N VAL A 114 7.64 -2.15 0.58
CA VAL A 114 8.86 -2.27 -0.22
C VAL A 114 9.85 -3.15 0.54
N PRO A 115 10.36 -4.25 -0.05
CA PRO A 115 11.38 -5.07 0.60
C PRO A 115 12.64 -4.28 0.95
N PHE A 116 13.16 -4.49 2.16
CA PHE A 116 14.39 -3.87 2.67
C PHE A 116 15.13 -4.87 3.55
N ASN A 117 15.75 -5.89 2.95
CA ASN A 117 16.40 -6.99 3.65
C ASN A 117 17.78 -6.59 4.21
N ALA A 118 17.78 -5.80 5.29
CA ALA A 118 19.02 -5.31 5.91
C ALA A 118 19.91 -6.44 6.46
N THR A 119 19.30 -7.56 6.86
CA THR A 119 20.03 -8.77 7.29
C THR A 119 20.84 -9.39 6.15
N ASP A 120 20.37 -9.28 4.90
CA ASP A 120 21.04 -9.81 3.71
C ASP A 120 22.04 -8.82 3.10
N GLY A 121 22.35 -7.73 3.81
CA GLY A 121 23.34 -6.74 3.40
C GLY A 121 22.77 -5.59 2.54
N VAL A 122 21.45 -5.51 2.33
CA VAL A 122 20.84 -4.33 1.70
C VAL A 122 20.95 -3.16 2.67
N SER A 123 21.76 -2.15 2.32
CA SER A 123 22.02 -1.02 3.22
C SER A 123 21.08 0.17 3.02
N THR A 124 20.54 0.33 1.81
CA THR A 124 19.79 1.51 1.39
C THR A 124 18.66 1.12 0.43
N VAL A 125 17.53 1.81 0.52
CA VAL A 125 16.46 1.84 -0.49
C VAL A 125 16.28 3.28 -0.97
N ASP A 126 16.30 3.47 -2.28
CA ASP A 126 16.15 4.79 -2.91
C ASP A 126 14.71 5.02 -3.33
N LEU A 127 14.17 6.19 -2.97
CA LEU A 127 12.83 6.64 -3.32
C LEU A 127 12.94 7.85 -4.23
N LEU A 128 12.53 7.71 -5.49
CA LEU A 128 12.73 8.73 -6.51
C LEU A 128 11.41 9.41 -6.86
N LEU A 129 11.41 10.75 -6.87
CA LEU A 129 10.34 11.57 -7.43
C LEU A 129 10.88 12.29 -8.66
N VAL A 130 10.23 12.12 -9.80
CA VAL A 130 10.56 12.81 -11.06
C VAL A 130 9.39 13.70 -11.45
N LEU A 131 9.72 14.93 -11.88
CA LEU A 131 8.77 15.94 -12.28
C LEU A 131 9.02 16.38 -13.74
N ALA A 132 7.92 16.52 -14.48
CA ALA A 132 7.91 17.12 -15.80
C ALA A 132 8.36 18.58 -15.74
N ASN A 133 8.92 19.06 -16.86
CA ASN A 133 9.18 20.48 -17.03
C ASN A 133 7.87 21.24 -17.13
N ARG A 134 7.62 22.13 -16.17
CA ARG A 134 6.40 22.94 -16.09
C ARG A 134 6.53 24.33 -16.71
N ALA A 135 7.71 24.71 -17.18
CA ALA A 135 7.90 26.00 -17.83
C ALA A 135 7.04 26.10 -19.10
N GLY A 136 5.99 26.93 -19.06
CA GLY A 136 5.04 27.07 -20.16
C GLY A 136 4.06 25.90 -20.34
N ALA A 137 4.06 24.92 -19.43
CA ALA A 137 3.11 23.82 -19.47
C ALA A 137 1.70 24.30 -19.04
N THR A 138 0.66 23.79 -19.71
CA THR A 138 -0.73 24.00 -19.33
C THR A 138 -1.35 22.67 -18.94
N GLY A 139 -2.22 22.65 -17.92
CA GLY A 139 -2.96 21.45 -17.52
C GLY A 139 -2.26 20.48 -16.55
N LEU A 140 -0.98 20.68 -16.22
CA LEU A 140 -0.31 19.89 -15.17
C LEU A 140 -0.66 20.41 -13.77
N PRO A 141 -0.96 19.52 -12.80
CA PRO A 141 -1.19 19.95 -11.43
C PRO A 141 0.10 20.46 -10.77
N THR A 142 -0.07 21.25 -9.71
CA THR A 142 1.04 21.57 -8.81
C THR A 142 1.40 20.30 -8.05
N PRO A 143 2.65 19.80 -8.17
CA PRO A 143 3.03 18.54 -7.56
C PRO A 143 3.10 18.74 -6.05
N SER A 144 2.53 17.80 -5.30
CA SER A 144 2.62 17.79 -3.84
C SER A 144 2.78 16.37 -3.32
N TRP A 145 3.56 16.23 -2.25
CA TRP A 145 3.65 14.98 -1.51
C TRP A 145 3.96 15.28 -0.03
N ASP A 146 3.31 14.53 0.85
CA ASP A 146 3.52 14.46 2.29
C ASP A 146 3.40 12.99 2.70
N MET A 147 4.43 12.21 2.37
CA MET A 147 4.41 10.75 2.50
C MET A 147 5.12 10.31 3.77
N THR A 148 4.53 9.35 4.50
CA THR A 148 5.18 8.76 5.67
C THR A 148 5.82 7.44 5.30
N VAL A 149 7.10 7.27 5.66
CA VAL A 149 7.85 6.03 5.51
C VAL A 149 8.16 5.47 6.89
N THR A 150 7.77 4.21 7.11
CA THR A 150 8.05 3.48 8.35
C THR A 150 8.91 2.26 8.04
N GLN A 151 10.09 2.18 8.66
CA GLN A 151 10.94 0.99 8.59
C GLN A 151 10.41 -0.06 9.58
N LEU A 152 10.06 -1.24 9.06
CA LEU A 152 9.52 -2.34 9.86
C LEU A 152 10.60 -3.40 10.08
N GLU A 153 10.78 -3.78 11.34
CA GLU A 153 11.65 -4.90 11.69
C GLU A 153 10.86 -6.22 11.64
N CYS A 154 11.47 -7.25 11.05
CA CYS A 154 10.92 -8.60 11.07
C CYS A 154 11.60 -9.43 12.16
N PRO A 155 10.88 -10.34 12.84
CA PRO A 155 11.52 -11.35 13.66
C PRO A 155 12.44 -12.21 12.77
N ALA A 156 13.74 -12.22 13.05
CA ALA A 156 14.68 -13.05 12.31
C ALA A 156 14.28 -14.55 12.45
N GLY A 157 13.92 -15.20 11.34
CA GLY A 157 13.81 -16.66 11.26
C GLY A 157 12.46 -17.29 11.65
N ALA A 158 11.37 -16.55 11.80
CA ALA A 158 10.06 -17.16 12.02
C ALA A 158 9.46 -17.66 10.68
N SER A 159 9.88 -18.85 10.24
CA SER A 159 8.94 -19.71 9.53
C SER A 159 7.72 -19.89 10.46
N VAL A 160 6.52 -19.76 9.91
CA VAL A 160 5.22 -19.74 10.64
C VAL A 160 4.83 -21.14 11.16
N ARG A 161 5.78 -21.89 11.73
CA ARG A 161 5.55 -23.17 12.38
C ARG A 161 6.52 -23.36 13.53
N SER A 162 6.17 -22.79 14.67
CA SER A 162 6.38 -23.33 16.03
C SER A 162 6.27 -22.19 17.03
N LEU A 163 5.05 -21.84 17.39
CA LEU A 163 4.79 -21.28 18.72
C LEU A 163 3.93 -22.30 19.47
N ASP A 164 4.43 -23.53 19.57
CA ASP A 164 3.94 -24.46 20.57
C ASP A 164 4.68 -24.11 21.87
N MET A 165 3.98 -23.39 22.75
CA MET A 165 4.44 -23.07 24.10
C MET A 165 4.32 -24.31 24.98
N GLU A 166 5.17 -25.31 24.79
CA GLU A 166 5.35 -26.38 25.78
C GLU A 166 6.83 -26.72 25.99
N ASP A 167 7.19 -26.72 27.27
CA ASP A 167 8.41 -27.17 27.93
C ASP A 167 9.67 -26.28 28.00
N GLN A 168 10.08 -26.14 29.27
CA GLN A 168 11.17 -25.35 29.82
C GLN A 168 12.54 -25.97 29.49
N ALA A 169 13.39 -25.22 28.81
CA ALA A 169 14.83 -25.26 29.00
C ALA A 169 15.38 -23.85 28.76
N GLU A 170 16.28 -23.40 29.63
CA GLU A 170 16.89 -22.07 29.68
C GLU A 170 17.55 -21.68 28.34
N ILE A 171 16.75 -21.18 27.40
CA ILE A 171 17.24 -20.22 26.42
C ILE A 171 17.23 -18.90 27.18
N THR A 172 18.40 -18.33 27.41
CA THR A 172 18.51 -16.90 27.72
C THR A 172 17.94 -16.16 26.53
N ILE A 173 16.62 -15.97 26.54
CA ILE A 173 15.91 -15.01 25.72
C ILE A 173 16.43 -13.67 26.23
N GLU A 174 17.62 -13.27 25.77
CA GLU A 174 17.81 -11.88 25.46
C GLU A 174 16.57 -11.51 24.68
N SER A 175 15.81 -10.58 25.24
CA SER A 175 14.64 -9.91 24.73
C SER A 175 14.91 -9.27 23.36
N ARG A 176 15.32 -10.07 22.37
CA ARG A 176 15.67 -9.74 20.98
C ARG A 176 14.43 -9.64 20.09
N ALA A 177 13.32 -9.26 20.70
CA ALA A 177 12.22 -8.64 19.99
C ALA A 177 11.92 -7.32 20.69
N SER A 178 12.63 -6.26 20.29
CA SER A 178 12.08 -4.91 20.29
C SER A 178 10.85 -4.79 19.36
N THR A 179 10.38 -5.88 18.75
CA THR A 179 9.66 -5.93 17.46
C THR A 179 8.33 -6.68 17.47
N ILE A 180 7.80 -7.08 18.64
CA ILE A 180 6.38 -7.53 18.71
C ILE A 180 5.44 -6.41 18.23
N LYS A 181 5.87 -5.14 18.30
CA LYS A 181 5.09 -3.98 17.84
C LYS A 181 4.93 -3.90 16.32
N ASP A 182 5.95 -4.24 15.54
CA ASP A 182 5.92 -4.09 14.09
C ASP A 182 5.23 -5.27 13.41
N GLY A 183 5.24 -6.46 14.02
CA GLY A 183 4.71 -7.69 13.45
C GLY A 183 3.24 -7.62 12.99
N PHE A 184 2.44 -6.74 13.61
CA PHE A 184 1.08 -6.47 13.13
C PHE A 184 1.05 -5.81 11.75
N PHE A 185 2.04 -4.96 11.44
CA PHE A 185 2.17 -4.25 10.17
C PHE A 185 3.11 -4.95 9.18
N VAL A 186 3.85 -5.98 9.58
CA VAL A 186 4.72 -6.74 8.67
C VAL A 186 3.88 -7.45 7.61
N ALA A 187 4.06 -7.08 6.34
CA ALA A 187 3.39 -7.73 5.22
C ALA A 187 4.02 -9.10 4.93
N PRO A 188 3.21 -10.11 4.54
CA PRO A 188 3.74 -11.35 4.00
C PRO A 188 4.54 -11.11 2.70
N PRO A 189 5.56 -11.94 2.39
CA PRO A 189 6.28 -11.85 1.12
C PRO A 189 5.33 -11.91 -0.09
N GLY A 190 5.57 -11.05 -1.08
CA GLY A 190 4.77 -10.97 -2.31
C GLY A 190 3.56 -10.03 -2.23
N CYS A 191 3.24 -9.47 -1.06
CA CYS A 191 2.16 -8.50 -0.89
C CYS A 191 2.67 -7.07 -1.11
N LEU A 192 2.22 -6.41 -2.18
CA LEU A 192 2.50 -4.98 -2.38
C LEU A 192 1.69 -4.14 -1.39
N GLN A 193 0.44 -4.53 -1.13
CA GLN A 193 -0.39 -3.93 -0.09
C GLN A 193 -0.75 -4.97 0.95
N TYR A 194 -0.76 -4.58 2.22
CA TYR A 194 -1.18 -5.44 3.33
C TYR A 194 -2.05 -4.67 4.31
N PHE A 195 -3.20 -5.26 4.61
CA PHE A 195 -4.26 -4.71 5.43
C PHE A 195 -4.44 -5.57 6.69
N PRO A 196 -3.81 -5.19 7.82
CA PRO A 196 -3.83 -6.01 9.02
C PRO A 196 -5.08 -5.86 9.90
N GLN A 197 -5.86 -4.81 9.68
CA GLN A 197 -7.13 -4.61 10.35
C GLN A 197 -8.18 -5.60 9.83
N ALA A 198 -9.17 -5.93 10.66
CA ALA A 198 -10.26 -6.81 10.25
C ALA A 198 -11.23 -6.15 9.25
N LYS A 199 -11.21 -4.81 9.14
CA LYS A 199 -12.07 -4.04 8.24
C LYS A 199 -11.32 -2.82 7.72
N GLY A 200 -11.64 -2.39 6.51
CA GLY A 200 -11.08 -1.19 5.92
C GLY A 200 -11.58 -0.96 4.50
N VAL A 201 -10.88 -0.06 3.80
CA VAL A 201 -11.14 0.32 2.42
C VAL A 201 -9.89 0.01 1.60
N VAL A 202 -10.07 -0.47 0.39
CA VAL A 202 -9.03 -0.64 -0.62
C VAL A 202 -9.47 0.08 -1.88
N LYS A 203 -8.51 0.74 -2.53
CA LYS A 203 -8.69 1.45 -3.79
C LYS A 203 -7.59 0.98 -4.75
N SER A 204 -7.81 1.09 -6.04
CA SER A 204 -6.73 1.01 -7.02
C SER A 204 -5.81 2.23 -6.90
N PHE A 205 -4.57 2.10 -7.37
CA PHE A 205 -3.71 3.26 -7.60
C PHE A 205 -4.38 4.23 -8.57
N ASN A 206 -4.25 5.52 -8.27
CA ASN A 206 -4.84 6.67 -8.93
C ASN A 206 -6.36 6.55 -9.11
N TYR A 207 -7.07 5.93 -8.16
CA TYR A 207 -8.53 5.89 -8.18
C TYR A 207 -9.16 7.28 -8.29
N ASN A 208 -8.60 8.27 -7.56
CA ASN A 208 -9.02 9.69 -7.60
C ASN A 208 -10.56 9.87 -7.58
N ASP A 209 -11.22 9.19 -6.64
CA ASP A 209 -12.68 9.17 -6.48
C ASP A 209 -13.47 8.82 -7.77
N GLY A 210 -12.90 7.91 -8.56
CA GLY A 210 -13.46 7.40 -9.82
C GLY A 210 -13.15 8.27 -11.04
N ALA A 211 -12.37 9.33 -10.88
CA ALA A 211 -11.98 10.25 -11.96
C ALA A 211 -10.54 10.05 -12.46
N GLY A 212 -9.79 9.12 -11.87
CA GLY A 212 -8.42 8.81 -12.31
C GLY A 212 -8.36 7.59 -13.21
N ILE A 213 -7.16 7.29 -13.68
CA ILE A 213 -6.83 6.15 -14.55
C ILE A 213 -5.77 5.34 -13.84
N TYR A 214 -5.97 4.04 -13.62
CA TYR A 214 -4.92 3.21 -13.04
C TYR A 214 -3.80 3.01 -14.06
N PRO A 215 -2.53 2.95 -13.64
CA PRO A 215 -1.44 2.67 -14.58
C PRO A 215 -1.56 1.27 -15.20
N SER A 216 -1.15 1.15 -16.45
CA SER A 216 -1.02 -0.12 -17.17
C SER A 216 0.13 -0.98 -16.60
N ARG A 217 0.16 -2.28 -16.92
CA ARG A 217 1.20 -3.25 -16.50
C ARG A 217 1.29 -3.47 -14.99
N MET A 218 0.20 -3.26 -14.27
CA MET A 218 0.16 -3.55 -12.84
C MET A 218 -0.08 -5.03 -12.61
N ASN A 219 0.69 -5.63 -11.72
CA ASN A 219 0.46 -6.99 -11.26
C ASN A 219 0.86 -7.10 -9.79
N TYR A 220 -0.11 -6.94 -8.89
CA TYR A 220 0.18 -6.89 -7.47
C TYR A 220 -0.87 -7.57 -6.60
N ALA A 221 -0.39 -8.12 -5.48
CA ALA A 221 -1.23 -8.72 -4.46
C ALA A 221 -1.59 -7.72 -3.35
N ILE A 222 -2.87 -7.71 -3.02
CA ILE A 222 -3.50 -7.01 -1.91
C ILE A 222 -3.82 -8.06 -0.85
N CYS A 223 -3.07 -8.07 0.24
CA CYS A 223 -3.16 -9.09 1.26
C CYS A 223 -3.92 -8.62 2.50
N PHE A 224 -4.60 -9.55 3.16
CA PHE A 224 -5.35 -9.29 4.39
C PHE A 224 -4.83 -10.20 5.50
N ARG A 225 -4.77 -9.69 6.73
CA ARG A 225 -4.34 -10.50 7.87
C ARG A 225 -5.36 -11.58 8.18
N ARG A 226 -4.90 -12.83 8.13
CA ARG A 226 -5.63 -14.01 8.57
C ARG A 226 -5.23 -14.32 10.03
N VAL A 227 -6.23 -14.63 10.87
CA VAL A 227 -6.03 -15.21 12.20
C VAL A 227 -6.68 -16.60 12.25
N GLU A 228 -6.43 -17.37 13.32
CA GLU A 228 -6.91 -18.76 13.44
C GLU A 228 -8.44 -18.88 13.32
N THR A 229 -9.18 -17.88 13.79
CA THR A 229 -10.65 -17.86 13.71
C THR A 229 -11.19 -17.38 12.37
N THR A 230 -10.32 -16.91 11.47
CA THR A 230 -10.74 -16.37 10.18
C THR A 230 -11.31 -17.46 9.29
N SER A 231 -12.53 -17.23 8.82
CA SER A 231 -13.30 -18.14 7.97
C SER A 231 -13.69 -17.50 6.63
N LEU A 232 -13.74 -16.16 6.58
CA LEU A 232 -14.34 -15.45 5.46
C LEU A 232 -13.66 -14.10 5.21
N LEU A 233 -13.39 -13.81 3.95
CA LEU A 233 -13.17 -12.45 3.44
C LEU A 233 -14.45 -12.01 2.72
N THR A 234 -15.05 -10.91 3.16
CA THR A 234 -16.16 -10.26 2.47
C THR A 234 -15.67 -8.97 1.85
N ILE A 235 -15.86 -8.82 0.55
CA ILE A 235 -15.56 -7.62 -0.23
C ILE A 235 -16.90 -7.02 -0.66
N ARG A 236 -17.11 -5.75 -0.38
CA ARG A 236 -18.24 -4.97 -0.88
C ARG A 236 -17.68 -3.87 -1.75
N SER A 237 -17.67 -4.14 -3.05
CA SER A 237 -17.32 -3.17 -4.09
C SER A 237 -18.44 -2.14 -4.20
N TYR A 238 -18.07 -0.86 -4.16
CA TYR A 238 -19.00 0.26 -4.34
C TYR A 238 -18.62 1.13 -5.55
N PHE A 239 -17.47 0.83 -6.17
CA PHE A 239 -17.06 1.36 -7.46
C PHE A 239 -16.21 0.33 -8.15
N PHE A 240 -16.50 0.05 -9.42
CA PHE A 240 -15.72 -0.91 -10.20
C PHE A 240 -15.78 -0.54 -11.68
N ASN A 241 -14.61 -0.36 -12.28
CA ASN A 241 -14.44 -0.02 -13.69
C ASN A 241 -13.03 -0.47 -14.15
N VAL A 242 -12.90 -1.77 -14.38
CA VAL A 242 -11.65 -2.48 -14.67
C VAL A 242 -11.83 -3.27 -15.96
N GLY A 243 -11.03 -3.01 -17.00
CA GLY A 243 -11.19 -3.69 -18.30
C GLY A 243 -12.52 -3.39 -18.99
N ALA A 244 -13.14 -2.24 -18.72
CA ALA A 244 -14.49 -1.93 -19.19
C ALA A 244 -14.47 -1.27 -20.57
N GLU A 245 -15.25 -1.81 -21.53
CA GLU A 245 -15.24 -1.28 -22.89
C GLU A 245 -16.16 -0.08 -23.13
N THR A 246 -17.38 -0.03 -22.57
CA THR A 246 -18.33 1.07 -22.94
C THR A 246 -19.57 1.26 -22.03
N SER A 247 -19.83 0.47 -20.99
CA SER A 247 -21.10 0.62 -20.23
C SER A 247 -20.99 0.30 -18.74
N ALA A 248 -21.28 1.32 -17.92
CA ALA A 248 -21.54 1.22 -16.48
C ALA A 248 -22.81 0.37 -16.24
N SER A 249 -22.67 -0.95 -16.23
CA SER A 249 -23.69 -1.93 -15.82
C SER A 249 -23.27 -3.38 -16.03
N ASN A 250 -22.20 -3.64 -16.79
CA ASN A 250 -21.75 -4.99 -17.10
C ASN A 250 -20.62 -5.39 -16.14
N PHE A 251 -21.00 -5.91 -14.97
CA PHE A 251 -20.06 -6.62 -14.09
C PHE A 251 -19.88 -8.04 -14.61
N LEU A 252 -18.65 -8.38 -15.00
CA LEU A 252 -18.31 -9.60 -15.72
C LEU A 252 -17.41 -10.50 -14.87
N THR A 253 -17.36 -11.78 -15.22
CA THR A 253 -16.58 -12.79 -14.49
C THR A 253 -15.87 -13.80 -15.40
N ASP A 254 -14.79 -14.39 -14.89
CA ASP A 254 -14.07 -15.54 -15.45
C ASP A 254 -13.74 -15.41 -16.95
N GLU A 255 -14.30 -16.25 -17.82
CA GLU A 255 -13.98 -16.29 -19.26
C GLU A 255 -14.24 -14.96 -19.98
N SER A 256 -15.06 -14.07 -19.40
CA SER A 256 -15.25 -12.71 -19.91
C SER A 256 -14.13 -11.75 -19.54
N CYS A 257 -13.33 -12.10 -18.52
CA CYS A 257 -12.24 -11.28 -17.96
C CYS A 257 -10.86 -11.86 -18.21
N TYR A 258 -10.77 -13.18 -18.39
CA TYR A 258 -9.52 -13.88 -18.63
C TYR A 258 -9.80 -15.16 -19.42
N ARG A 259 -9.38 -15.19 -20.69
CA ARG A 259 -9.64 -16.32 -21.60
C ARG A 259 -8.37 -17.11 -21.87
N SER A 260 -8.32 -18.36 -21.41
CA SER A 260 -7.19 -19.25 -21.67
C SER A 260 -7.14 -19.64 -23.16
N GLY A 261 -6.15 -19.11 -23.90
CA GLY A 261 -5.86 -19.52 -25.29
C GLY A 261 -6.19 -18.49 -26.38
N SER A 262 -6.52 -17.24 -26.04
CA SER A 262 -6.50 -16.15 -27.03
C SER A 262 -5.06 -15.78 -27.36
N SER A 263 -4.67 -15.88 -28.64
CA SER A 263 -3.41 -15.31 -29.15
C SER A 263 -3.44 -13.78 -29.27
N ASN A 264 -4.62 -13.19 -29.05
CA ASN A 264 -4.87 -11.75 -29.09
C ASN A 264 -5.12 -11.33 -27.64
N ASP A 265 -4.01 -11.06 -26.97
CA ASP A 265 -3.82 -10.76 -25.55
C ASP A 265 -4.27 -9.31 -25.25
N LEU A 266 -5.55 -8.99 -25.45
CA LEU A 266 -6.04 -7.60 -25.41
C LEU A 266 -7.01 -7.27 -24.25
N ASP A 267 -7.38 -8.25 -23.43
CA ASP A 267 -8.30 -8.10 -22.29
C ASP A 267 -7.84 -8.97 -21.12
N ALA A 268 -6.88 -8.48 -20.32
CA ALA A 268 -6.41 -9.13 -19.10
C ALA A 268 -6.48 -8.23 -17.86
N ASP A 269 -7.28 -7.17 -17.92
CA ASP A 269 -7.60 -6.33 -16.78
C ASP A 269 -8.63 -7.00 -15.86
N PHE A 270 -8.19 -7.41 -14.67
CA PHE A 270 -9.08 -8.08 -13.73
C PHE A 270 -8.67 -7.91 -12.27
N LEU A 271 -9.66 -8.08 -11.40
CA LEU A 271 -9.46 -8.48 -10.01
C LEU A 271 -9.64 -9.99 -9.89
N MET A 272 -8.64 -10.68 -9.32
CA MET A 272 -8.72 -12.10 -9.00
C MET A 272 -8.97 -12.26 -7.49
N VAL A 273 -10.03 -12.97 -7.15
CA VAL A 273 -10.38 -13.32 -5.76
C VAL A 273 -10.48 -14.84 -5.63
N PRO A 274 -9.52 -15.51 -4.96
CA PRO A 274 -9.52 -16.96 -4.83
C PRO A 274 -10.77 -17.49 -4.09
N GLN A 275 -11.35 -18.60 -4.58
CA GLN A 275 -12.54 -19.25 -4.00
C GLN A 275 -13.69 -18.27 -3.71
N ALA A 276 -13.98 -17.39 -4.66
CA ALA A 276 -15.00 -16.38 -4.49
C ALA A 276 -16.40 -16.84 -4.94
N THR A 277 -17.40 -16.24 -4.30
CA THR A 277 -18.83 -16.37 -4.62
C THR A 277 -19.46 -14.98 -4.62
N LEU A 278 -20.14 -14.64 -5.72
CA LEU A 278 -21.01 -13.47 -5.80
C LEU A 278 -22.28 -13.72 -5.01
N VAL A 279 -22.59 -12.83 -4.06
CA VAL A 279 -23.70 -13.04 -3.12
C VAL A 279 -25.06 -12.96 -3.81
N ASP A 280 -25.25 -12.00 -4.71
CA ASP A 280 -26.57 -11.73 -5.31
C ASP A 280 -27.04 -12.84 -6.25
N SER A 281 -26.12 -13.41 -7.03
CA SER A 281 -26.40 -14.48 -7.98
C SER A 281 -26.10 -15.88 -7.43
N ASN A 282 -25.40 -15.97 -6.29
CA ASN A 282 -24.85 -17.22 -5.75
C ASN A 282 -23.96 -17.97 -6.76
N THR A 283 -23.21 -17.21 -7.57
CA THR A 283 -22.32 -17.75 -8.61
C THR A 283 -20.88 -17.77 -8.13
N HIS A 284 -20.17 -18.87 -8.37
CA HIS A 284 -18.73 -18.95 -8.16
C HIS A 284 -17.97 -18.27 -9.30
N ALA A 285 -16.97 -17.47 -8.96
CA ALA A 285 -16.09 -16.81 -9.91
C ALA A 285 -14.71 -16.61 -9.29
N THR A 286 -13.68 -16.49 -10.13
CA THR A 286 -12.30 -16.21 -9.73
C THR A 286 -11.83 -14.87 -10.24
N TYR A 287 -12.14 -14.54 -11.50
CA TYR A 287 -11.77 -13.28 -12.13
C TYR A 287 -12.99 -12.35 -12.24
N PHE A 288 -12.77 -11.05 -12.05
CA PHE A 288 -13.81 -10.02 -12.07
C PHE A 288 -13.31 -8.81 -12.88
N CYS A 289 -14.15 -8.32 -13.80
CA CYS A 289 -13.85 -7.20 -14.70
C CYS A 289 -15.16 -6.50 -15.13
N GLY A 290 -15.06 -5.52 -16.02
CA GLY A 290 -16.18 -4.70 -16.50
C GLY A 290 -16.46 -3.50 -15.61
N ALA A 291 -17.71 -3.04 -15.59
CA ALA A 291 -18.09 -1.83 -14.86
C ALA A 291 -19.44 -1.95 -14.14
N THR A 292 -19.50 -1.43 -12.91
CA THR A 292 -20.75 -1.28 -12.14
C THR A 292 -20.68 -0.09 -11.18
N ASP A 293 -21.78 0.65 -11.12
CA ASP A 293 -22.07 1.72 -10.15
C ASP A 293 -22.89 1.22 -8.95
N LYS A 294 -23.32 -0.05 -8.98
CA LYS A 294 -24.04 -0.71 -7.91
C LYS A 294 -23.09 -1.42 -6.96
N ASP A 295 -23.51 -1.52 -5.71
CA ASP A 295 -22.81 -2.33 -4.72
C ASP A 295 -22.82 -3.80 -5.10
N VAL A 296 -21.63 -4.41 -5.20
CA VAL A 296 -21.45 -5.85 -5.45
C VAL A 296 -20.76 -6.47 -4.25
N VAL A 297 -21.34 -7.56 -3.74
CA VAL A 297 -20.77 -8.29 -2.61
C VAL A 297 -20.16 -9.61 -3.09
N ILE A 298 -18.86 -9.75 -2.84
CA ILE A 298 -18.06 -10.94 -3.11
C ILE A 298 -17.63 -11.54 -1.78
N LYS A 299 -17.82 -12.84 -1.61
CA LYS A 299 -17.34 -13.59 -0.45
C LYS A 299 -16.28 -14.58 -0.89
N SER A 300 -15.19 -14.68 -0.13
CA SER A 300 -14.15 -15.68 -0.34
C SER A 300 -13.91 -16.44 0.96
N ASN A 301 -13.95 -17.76 0.88
CA ASN A 301 -13.62 -18.68 1.97
C ASN A 301 -12.26 -19.37 1.74
N ASN A 302 -11.37 -18.73 0.96
CA ASN A 302 -10.07 -19.31 0.60
C ASN A 302 -9.31 -19.80 1.85
N PRO A 303 -8.95 -21.09 1.96
CA PRO A 303 -8.34 -21.66 3.17
C PRO A 303 -6.91 -21.17 3.42
N GLY A 304 -6.24 -20.67 2.39
CA GLY A 304 -4.87 -20.16 2.45
C GLY A 304 -4.78 -18.66 2.79
N PRO A 305 -3.67 -18.01 2.38
CA PRO A 305 -3.53 -16.56 2.48
C PRO A 305 -4.78 -15.84 1.95
N LEU A 306 -5.25 -14.82 2.68
CA LEU A 306 -6.32 -13.97 2.20
C LEU A 306 -5.72 -12.88 1.32
N LEU A 307 -6.05 -12.92 0.03
CA LEU A 307 -5.57 -11.94 -0.93
C LEU A 307 -6.61 -11.64 -2.00
N VAL A 308 -6.45 -10.49 -2.61
CA VAL A 308 -7.01 -10.11 -3.91
C VAL A 308 -5.82 -9.73 -4.79
N LEU A 309 -5.80 -10.18 -6.03
CA LEU A 309 -4.77 -9.79 -7.00
C LEU A 309 -5.39 -8.84 -8.02
N PHE A 310 -4.70 -7.74 -8.31
CA PHE A 310 -5.05 -6.87 -9.42
C PHE A 310 -4.06 -7.05 -10.55
N ASN A 311 -4.59 -7.22 -11.76
CA ASN A 311 -3.84 -7.23 -13.00
C ASN A 311 -4.37 -6.11 -13.90
N SER A 312 -3.46 -5.32 -14.46
CA SER A 312 -3.72 -4.54 -15.67
C SER A 312 -2.71 -4.92 -16.75
N ASP A 313 -3.22 -5.07 -17.95
CA ASP A 313 -2.45 -5.31 -19.15
C ASP A 313 -1.88 -4.00 -19.70
N ASP A 314 -1.47 -4.05 -20.95
CA ASP A 314 -0.83 -2.93 -21.63
C ASP A 314 -1.87 -1.89 -22.13
N ILE A 315 -3.13 -2.28 -22.31
CA ILE A 315 -4.08 -1.58 -23.15
C ILE A 315 -5.08 -0.83 -22.28
N TYR A 316 -4.98 0.49 -22.33
CA TYR A 316 -5.98 1.36 -21.77
C TYR A 316 -7.24 1.40 -22.65
N LYS A 317 -8.40 1.17 -22.03
CA LYS A 317 -9.73 1.28 -22.65
C LYS A 317 -10.50 2.49 -22.15
N GLU A 318 -11.36 3.04 -23.01
CA GLU A 318 -12.13 4.22 -22.68
C GLU A 318 -13.08 3.92 -21.51
N SER A 319 -12.89 4.64 -20.40
CA SER A 319 -13.61 4.55 -19.11
C SER A 319 -12.89 3.80 -18.00
N GLU A 320 -11.71 3.23 -18.20
CA GLU A 320 -10.98 2.56 -17.10
C GLU A 320 -10.60 3.53 -15.98
N ALA A 321 -11.14 3.26 -14.79
CA ALA A 321 -10.97 4.13 -13.61
C ALA A 321 -10.60 3.36 -12.34
N GLY A 322 -10.63 2.02 -12.41
CA GLY A 322 -10.15 1.13 -11.36
C GLY A 322 -11.25 0.66 -10.44
N PHE A 323 -10.93 0.46 -9.17
CA PHE A 323 -11.86 -0.14 -8.22
C PHE A 323 -11.75 0.52 -6.85
N ALA A 324 -12.84 0.46 -6.11
CA ALA A 324 -12.85 0.80 -4.70
C ALA A 324 -13.85 -0.10 -3.95
N PHE A 325 -13.37 -0.71 -2.87
CA PHE A 325 -14.18 -1.62 -2.08
C PHE A 325 -13.90 -1.51 -0.58
N THR A 326 -14.91 -1.87 0.21
CA THR A 326 -14.72 -2.16 1.63
C THR A 326 -14.47 -3.65 1.81
N TYR A 327 -13.69 -4.02 2.83
CA TYR A 327 -13.49 -5.42 3.18
C TYR A 327 -13.84 -5.69 4.64
N THR A 328 -14.18 -6.93 4.94
CA THR A 328 -14.29 -7.48 6.29
C THR A 328 -13.70 -8.89 6.31
N VAL A 329 -12.75 -9.11 7.21
CA VAL A 329 -12.21 -10.42 7.57
C VAL A 329 -12.94 -10.89 8.84
N ALA A 330 -13.61 -12.03 8.75
CA ALA A 330 -14.36 -12.66 9.85
C ALA A 330 -13.86 -14.07 10.08
#